data_AF-A0A8T4V150-F1
#
_entry.id   AF-A0A8T4V150-F1
#
_cell.length_a   1.000
_cell.length_b   1.000
_cell.length_c   1.000
_cell.angle_alpha   90.00
_cell.angle_beta   90.00
_cell.angle_gamma   90.00
#
_symmetry.space_group_name_H-M   'P 1'
#
loop_
_entity.id
_entity.type
_entity.pdbx_description
1 polymer ?
#
loop_
_entity_poly.entity_id
_entity_poly.type
_entity_poly.pdbx_seq_one_letter_code
_entity_poly.pdbx_strand_id
1 'polypeptide(L)'
;MVKKNSFLNNNWFWFLIIGFVILVFLGLIFYWVNIFVDYRYDYSGKNGDFDVSRSELSNIIFYHISVFYDDFNYVYSFRNHPKDLEELYLEEDIFLKLNRGNSTKILYVTTDKDISAMTSGRVLLATSAFEQVLGYSEGIYRVNIVNTYTTNVSSLVPPRTCDDVDENNAVIYLKLGDENKVYSEGDCVIIQGYGADGLVKVSEKFAYHLLGVF
;
A
#
# COMPACT_ATOMS: atom_id res chain seq x y z
N MET A 1 59.64 46.84 -33.53
CA MET A 1 60.02 45.72 -32.65
C MET A 1 58.79 45.28 -31.86
N VAL A 2 58.15 44.18 -32.22
CA VAL A 2 57.00 43.63 -31.48
C VAL A 2 57.49 42.37 -30.77
N LYS A 3 57.61 42.43 -29.44
CA LYS A 3 57.96 41.28 -28.60
C LYS A 3 56.80 40.29 -28.62
N LYS A 4 57.01 39.15 -29.28
CA LYS A 4 56.11 38.00 -29.25
C LYS A 4 56.21 37.34 -27.86
N ASN A 5 55.32 37.73 -26.94
CA ASN A 5 55.14 37.06 -25.66
C ASN A 5 54.45 35.71 -25.91
N SER A 6 55.21 34.68 -26.30
CA SER A 6 54.71 33.31 -26.44
C SER A 6 55.20 32.42 -25.30
N PHE A 7 54.97 32.87 -24.08
CA PHE A 7 55.18 32.04 -22.89
C PHE A 7 53.90 32.05 -22.04
N LEU A 8 52.77 31.72 -22.67
CA LEU A 8 51.65 31.16 -21.94
C LEU A 8 52.09 29.77 -21.50
N ASN A 9 52.46 29.71 -20.23
CA ASN A 9 53.00 28.57 -19.52
C ASN A 9 52.12 27.33 -19.76
N ASN A 10 52.67 26.30 -20.41
CA ASN A 10 51.96 25.06 -20.78
C ASN A 10 51.18 24.44 -19.60
N ASN A 11 51.67 24.67 -18.37
CA ASN A 11 51.05 24.19 -17.14
C ASN A 11 49.66 24.81 -16.86
N TRP A 12 49.41 26.06 -17.24
CA TRP A 12 48.11 26.71 -16.98
C TRP A 12 46.97 26.09 -17.78
N PHE A 13 47.26 25.68 -19.01
CA PHE A 13 46.31 24.96 -19.86
C PHE A 13 45.91 23.60 -19.26
N TRP A 14 46.87 22.88 -18.67
CA TRP A 14 46.60 21.60 -17.99
C TRP A 14 45.71 21.78 -16.75
N PHE A 15 45.91 22.84 -15.96
CA PHE A 15 45.02 23.12 -14.82
C PHE A 15 43.57 23.38 -15.25
N LEU A 16 43.36 24.05 -16.40
CA LEU A 16 42.01 24.26 -16.93
C LEU A 16 41.36 22.96 -17.40
N ILE A 17 42.12 22.08 -18.07
CA ILE A 17 41.61 20.76 -18.48
C ILE A 17 41.26 19.91 -17.27
N ILE A 18 42.14 19.84 -16.27
CA ILE A 18 41.89 19.07 -15.04
C ILE A 18 40.66 19.62 -14.31
N GLY A 19 40.53 20.95 -14.19
CA GLY A 19 39.36 21.59 -13.60
C GLY A 19 38.06 21.26 -14.33
N PHE A 20 38.08 21.27 -15.67
CA PHE A 20 36.92 20.89 -16.49
C PHE A 20 36.55 19.41 -16.32
N VAL A 21 37.52 18.50 -16.32
CA VAL A 21 37.28 17.07 -16.12
C VAL A 21 36.67 16.80 -14.74
N ILE A 22 37.18 17.46 -13.69
CA ILE A 22 36.61 17.36 -12.34
C ILE A 22 35.17 17.87 -12.31
N LEU A 23 34.88 19.00 -12.96
CA LEU A 23 33.52 19.55 -13.03
C LEU A 23 32.55 18.61 -13.75
N VAL A 24 32.96 18.02 -14.87
CA VAL A 24 32.15 17.01 -15.60
C VAL A 24 31.93 15.78 -14.71
N PHE A 25 32.96 15.31 -14.02
CA PHE A 25 32.86 14.15 -13.15
C PHE A 25 31.92 14.40 -11.95
N LEU A 26 32.00 15.58 -11.34
CA LEU A 26 31.06 16.00 -10.28
C LEU A 26 29.62 16.12 -10.81
N GLY A 27 29.45 16.65 -12.02
CA GLY A 27 28.14 16.72 -12.68
C GLY A 27 27.55 15.33 -12.94
N LEU A 28 28.38 14.37 -13.37
CA LEU A 28 27.96 12.98 -13.55
C LEU A 28 27.63 12.32 -12.21
N ILE A 29 28.44 12.51 -11.16
CA ILE A 29 28.12 12.01 -9.82
C ILE A 29 26.79 12.59 -9.34
N PHE A 30 26.57 13.90 -9.46
CA PHE A 30 25.32 14.53 -9.05
C PHE A 30 24.11 14.01 -9.85
N TYR A 31 24.26 13.80 -11.15
CA TYR A 31 23.23 13.20 -12.00
C TYR A 31 22.92 11.76 -11.57
N TRP A 32 23.95 10.94 -11.34
CA TRP A 32 23.79 9.57 -10.85
C TRP A 32 23.16 9.53 -9.46
N VAL A 33 23.61 10.36 -8.51
CA VAL A 33 23.01 10.42 -7.17
C VAL A 33 21.52 10.77 -7.26
N ASN A 34 21.11 11.76 -8.04
CA ASN A 34 19.68 12.11 -8.17
C ASN A 34 18.83 11.01 -8.82
N ILE A 35 19.42 10.15 -9.67
CA ILE A 35 18.72 9.00 -10.26
C ILE A 35 18.58 7.85 -9.26
N PHE A 36 19.56 7.69 -8.36
CA PHE A 36 19.64 6.56 -7.42
C PHE A 36 19.19 6.89 -5.99
N VAL A 37 18.71 8.10 -5.72
CA VAL A 37 17.94 8.37 -4.50
C VAL A 37 16.60 7.65 -4.65
N ASP A 38 16.59 6.35 -4.36
CA ASP A 38 15.38 5.63 -3.99
C ASP A 38 14.76 6.42 -2.83
N TYR A 39 13.54 6.90 -3.01
CA TYR A 39 12.76 7.46 -1.92
C TYR A 39 12.33 6.29 -1.01
N ARG A 40 13.25 5.84 -0.16
CA ARG A 40 12.98 4.95 0.96
C ARG A 40 12.55 5.79 2.14
N TYR A 41 11.45 5.40 2.75
CA TYR A 41 10.92 6.02 3.95
C TYR A 41 10.97 4.97 5.06
N ASP A 42 11.67 5.29 6.15
CA ASP A 42 11.65 4.46 7.35
C ASP A 42 10.35 4.75 8.13
N TYR A 43 9.58 3.72 8.42
CA TYR A 43 8.37 3.79 9.23
C TYR A 43 8.48 2.88 10.44
N SER A 44 8.33 3.43 11.64
CA SER A 44 8.21 2.59 12.83
C SER A 44 6.81 2.00 12.90
N GLY A 45 6.72 0.70 13.12
CA GLY A 45 5.45 0.02 13.35
C GLY A 45 5.52 -0.97 14.50
N LYS A 46 4.40 -1.66 14.77
CA LYS A 46 4.24 -2.52 15.95
C LYS A 46 5.27 -3.65 16.03
N ASN A 47 5.74 -4.10 14.87
CA ASN A 47 6.62 -5.27 14.72
C ASN A 47 8.05 -4.90 14.28
N GLY A 48 8.42 -3.62 14.31
CA GLY A 48 9.73 -3.12 13.88
C GLY A 48 9.62 -1.96 12.89
N ASP A 49 10.77 -1.53 12.37
CA ASP A 49 10.83 -0.52 11.32
C ASP A 49 10.59 -1.16 9.94
N PHE A 50 9.82 -0.48 9.10
CA PHE A 50 9.43 -0.88 7.76
C PHE A 50 10.09 0.03 6.73
N ASP A 51 10.66 -0.58 5.68
CA ASP A 51 11.15 0.15 4.50
C ASP A 51 9.99 0.30 3.51
N VAL A 52 9.58 1.55 3.29
CA VAL A 52 8.59 1.90 2.27
C VAL A 52 9.31 2.51 1.08
N SER A 53 9.24 1.87 -0.09
CA SER A 53 9.80 2.41 -1.33
C SER A 53 8.72 2.95 -2.25
N ARG A 54 9.05 3.99 -3.02
CA ARG A 54 8.13 4.63 -3.97
C ARG A 54 8.47 4.22 -5.40
N SER A 55 7.47 3.82 -6.18
CA SER A 55 7.61 3.68 -7.64
C SER A 55 6.53 4.46 -8.39
N GLU A 56 6.75 4.69 -9.67
CA GLU A 56 5.80 5.36 -10.54
C GLU A 56 5.65 4.59 -11.85
N LEU A 57 4.42 4.20 -12.18
CA LEU A 57 4.09 3.50 -13.42
C LEU A 57 2.89 4.18 -14.07
N SER A 58 3.06 4.69 -15.29
CA SER A 58 1.98 5.34 -16.06
C SER A 58 1.30 6.50 -15.30
N ASN A 59 2.09 7.35 -14.63
CA ASN A 59 1.63 8.44 -13.76
C ASN A 59 0.83 7.99 -12.53
N ILE A 60 0.93 6.72 -12.15
CA ILE A 60 0.36 6.19 -10.90
C ILE A 60 1.53 5.93 -9.95
N ILE A 61 1.47 6.55 -8.78
CA ILE A 61 2.44 6.33 -7.71
C ILE A 61 2.02 5.11 -6.92
N PHE A 62 2.99 4.25 -6.62
CA PHE A 62 2.85 3.12 -5.71
C PHE A 62 3.84 3.24 -4.56
N TYR A 63 3.39 2.83 -3.38
CA TYR A 63 4.18 2.69 -2.18
C TYR A 63 4.28 1.21 -1.84
N HIS A 64 5.51 0.70 -1.83
CA HIS A 64 5.80 -0.71 -1.60
C HIS A 64 6.31 -0.90 -0.18
N ILE A 65 5.65 -1.75 0.60
CA ILE A 65 6.13 -2.14 1.92
C ILE A 65 6.73 -3.54 1.84
N SER A 66 7.97 -3.69 2.29
CA SER A 66 8.59 -5.00 2.47
C SER A 66 8.39 -5.50 3.89
N VAL A 67 7.89 -6.72 4.04
CA VAL A 67 7.63 -7.36 5.34
C VAL A 67 8.27 -8.75 5.36
N PHE A 68 9.21 -8.96 6.28
CA PHE A 68 9.82 -10.26 6.51
C PHE A 68 8.97 -11.10 7.48
N TYR A 69 8.50 -12.26 7.02
CA TYR A 69 7.70 -13.18 7.82
C TYR A 69 7.95 -14.63 7.37
N ASP A 70 8.16 -15.55 8.31
CA ASP A 70 8.40 -16.98 8.04
C ASP A 70 9.53 -17.23 7.01
N ASP A 71 10.64 -16.48 7.11
CA ASP A 71 11.78 -16.47 6.17
C ASP A 71 11.48 -15.98 4.74
N PHE A 72 10.27 -15.47 4.47
CA PHE A 72 9.89 -14.87 3.20
C PHE A 72 9.83 -13.34 3.30
N ASN A 73 10.20 -12.66 2.21
CA ASN A 73 9.98 -11.22 2.06
C ASN A 73 8.71 -10.99 1.22
N TYR A 74 7.67 -10.47 1.86
CA TYR A 74 6.42 -10.09 1.23
C TYR A 74 6.48 -8.62 0.83
N VAL A 75 6.12 -8.30 -0.42
CA VAL A 75 6.07 -6.92 -0.91
C VAL A 75 4.64 -6.54 -1.23
N TYR A 76 4.07 -5.66 -0.43
CA TYR A 76 2.71 -5.14 -0.61
C TYR A 76 2.75 -3.77 -1.27
N SER A 77 1.87 -3.57 -2.25
CA SER A 77 1.84 -2.31 -3.01
C SER A 77 0.53 -1.57 -2.79
N PHE A 78 0.64 -0.29 -2.48
CA PHE A 78 -0.49 0.59 -2.17
C PHE A 78 -0.39 1.88 -2.99
N ARG A 79 -1.51 2.56 -3.22
CA ARG A 79 -1.56 3.79 -4.03
C ARG A 79 -1.45 5.05 -3.17
N ASN A 80 -1.76 4.95 -1.88
CA ASN A 80 -1.66 6.05 -0.93
C ASN A 80 -0.54 5.78 0.06
N HIS A 81 0.17 6.84 0.43
CA HIS A 81 1.23 6.78 1.41
C HIS A 81 0.64 6.58 2.82
N PRO A 82 1.29 5.83 3.74
CA PRO A 82 0.74 5.58 5.08
C PRO A 82 0.33 6.87 5.81
N LYS A 83 1.19 7.89 5.74
CA LYS A 83 0.96 9.21 6.36
C LYS A 83 -0.30 9.92 5.87
N ASP A 84 -0.68 9.73 4.61
CA ASP A 84 -1.88 10.36 4.04
C ASP A 84 -3.17 9.73 4.57
N LEU A 85 -3.05 8.63 5.32
CA LEU A 85 -4.15 7.84 5.86
C LEU A 85 -4.19 7.89 7.39
N GLU A 86 -3.29 8.61 8.06
CA GLU A 86 -3.22 8.73 9.53
C GLU A 86 -4.53 9.26 10.13
N GLU A 87 -5.15 10.24 9.48
CA GLU A 87 -6.38 10.90 9.96
C GLU A 87 -7.66 10.07 9.76
N LEU A 88 -7.60 8.97 9.00
CA LEU A 88 -8.77 8.12 8.76
C LEU A 88 -9.07 7.30 10.00
N TYR A 89 -10.33 7.35 10.44
CA TYR A 89 -10.77 6.57 11.59
C TYR A 89 -10.63 5.08 11.33
N LEU A 90 -9.96 4.40 12.25
CA LEU A 90 -9.87 2.94 12.31
C LEU A 90 -10.07 2.54 13.76
N GLU A 91 -11.10 1.74 14.02
CA GLU A 91 -11.39 1.21 15.35
C GLU A 91 -10.21 0.40 15.88
N GLU A 92 -9.77 0.71 17.11
CA GLU A 92 -8.71 -0.03 17.77
C GLU A 92 -9.08 -1.51 17.91
N ASP A 93 -8.10 -2.40 17.82
CA ASP A 93 -8.27 -3.84 17.95
C ASP A 93 -9.29 -4.48 16.96
N ILE A 94 -9.64 -3.80 15.87
CA ILE A 94 -10.54 -4.31 14.83
C ILE A 94 -10.08 -5.67 14.26
N PHE A 95 -8.78 -5.94 14.24
CA PHE A 95 -8.24 -7.24 13.83
C PHE A 95 -8.70 -8.40 14.73
N LEU A 96 -8.95 -8.16 16.02
CA LEU A 96 -9.49 -9.18 16.92
C LEU A 96 -10.87 -9.65 16.47
N LYS A 97 -11.65 -8.79 15.79
CA LYS A 97 -12.93 -9.14 15.19
C LYS A 97 -12.82 -10.14 14.04
N LEU A 98 -11.63 -10.35 13.48
CA LEU A 98 -11.37 -11.37 12.47
C LEU A 98 -10.79 -12.66 13.06
N ASN A 99 -10.34 -12.65 14.32
CA ASN A 99 -9.74 -13.82 14.94
C ASN A 99 -10.82 -14.76 15.48
N ARG A 100 -10.82 -16.01 15.00
CA ARG A 100 -11.72 -17.10 15.46
C ARG A 100 -11.00 -18.29 16.11
N GLY A 101 -9.78 -18.11 16.61
CA GLY A 101 -9.03 -19.20 17.26
C GLY A 101 -8.49 -20.27 16.30
N ASN A 102 -8.65 -21.56 16.63
CA ASN A 102 -8.10 -22.69 15.85
C ASN A 102 -9.13 -23.38 14.92
N SER A 103 -10.38 -22.89 14.86
CA SER A 103 -11.38 -23.41 13.91
C SER A 103 -11.01 -23.06 12.47
N THR A 104 -11.54 -23.81 11.49
CA THR A 104 -11.38 -23.47 10.07
C THR A 104 -12.13 -22.16 9.79
N LYS A 105 -11.36 -21.09 9.56
CA LYS A 105 -11.88 -19.73 9.35
C LYS A 105 -12.15 -19.49 7.88
N ILE A 106 -13.40 -19.24 7.52
CA ILE A 106 -13.72 -18.60 6.23
C ILE A 106 -13.95 -17.12 6.51
N LEU A 107 -13.21 -16.27 5.80
CA LEU A 107 -13.43 -14.84 5.79
C LEU A 107 -14.25 -14.48 4.55
N TYR A 108 -15.50 -14.11 4.74
CA TYR A 108 -16.31 -13.57 3.66
C TYR A 108 -16.01 -12.08 3.51
N VAL A 109 -15.66 -11.69 2.29
CA VAL A 109 -15.61 -10.29 1.89
C VAL A 109 -16.88 -10.03 1.09
N THR A 110 -17.79 -9.25 1.66
CA THR A 110 -19.10 -8.97 1.07
C THR A 110 -19.22 -7.52 0.66
N THR A 111 -19.94 -7.27 -0.43
CA THR A 111 -20.25 -5.93 -0.91
C THR A 111 -21.67 -5.86 -1.46
N ASP A 112 -22.21 -4.65 -1.62
CA ASP A 112 -23.45 -4.50 -2.40
C ASP A 112 -23.22 -4.81 -3.87
N LYS A 113 -24.22 -5.41 -4.54
CA LYS A 113 -24.12 -5.80 -5.97
C LYS A 113 -23.81 -4.62 -6.89
N ASP A 114 -24.33 -3.44 -6.55
CA ASP A 114 -24.26 -2.25 -7.40
C ASP A 114 -23.01 -1.40 -7.11
N ILE A 115 -22.25 -1.72 -6.05
CA ILE A 115 -21.09 -0.92 -5.63
C ILE A 115 -20.01 -0.85 -6.71
N SER A 116 -19.86 -1.91 -7.50
CA SER A 116 -18.87 -1.95 -8.59
C SER A 116 -19.21 -0.91 -9.67
N ALA A 117 -20.49 -0.79 -10.03
CA ALA A 117 -20.95 0.23 -10.97
C ALA A 117 -20.80 1.64 -10.37
N MET A 118 -21.13 1.82 -9.08
CA MET A 118 -21.04 3.11 -8.39
C MET A 118 -19.60 3.59 -8.20
N THR A 119 -18.63 2.67 -8.14
CA THR A 119 -17.21 2.97 -7.93
C THR A 119 -16.36 2.84 -9.20
N SER A 120 -16.99 2.62 -10.37
CA SER A 120 -16.29 2.34 -11.63
C SER A 120 -15.26 1.21 -11.48
N GLY A 121 -15.61 0.16 -10.73
CA GLY A 121 -14.77 -1.00 -10.45
C GLY A 121 -13.69 -0.80 -9.37
N ARG A 122 -13.52 0.40 -8.81
CA ARG A 122 -12.48 0.66 -7.78
C ARG A 122 -12.70 -0.10 -6.47
N VAL A 123 -13.90 -0.63 -6.22
CA VAL A 123 -14.14 -1.59 -5.13
C VAL A 123 -13.21 -2.81 -5.21
N LEU A 124 -12.81 -3.24 -6.40
CA LEU A 124 -11.87 -4.35 -6.57
C LEU A 124 -10.47 -3.98 -6.07
N LEU A 125 -10.03 -2.74 -6.33
CA LEU A 125 -8.77 -2.22 -5.82
C LEU A 125 -8.81 -2.13 -4.29
N ALA A 126 -9.91 -1.59 -3.76
CA ALA A 126 -10.15 -1.50 -2.33
C ALA A 126 -10.09 -2.89 -1.65
N THR A 127 -10.78 -3.87 -2.23
CA THR A 127 -10.77 -5.26 -1.74
C THR A 127 -9.37 -5.87 -1.80
N SER A 128 -8.69 -5.75 -2.94
CA SER A 128 -7.34 -6.29 -3.11
C SER A 128 -6.31 -5.73 -2.14
N ALA A 129 -6.50 -4.48 -1.67
CA ALA A 129 -5.55 -3.79 -0.79
C ALA A 129 -5.32 -4.55 0.52
N PHE A 130 -6.37 -5.06 1.17
CA PHE A 130 -6.24 -5.83 2.41
C PHE A 130 -6.22 -7.34 2.15
N GLU A 131 -6.83 -7.82 1.05
CA GLU A 131 -6.78 -9.25 0.70
C GLU A 131 -5.38 -9.74 0.39
N GLN A 132 -4.52 -8.92 -0.23
CA GLN A 132 -3.12 -9.29 -0.43
C GLN A 132 -2.41 -9.58 0.90
N VAL A 133 -2.80 -8.89 1.99
CA VAL A 133 -2.23 -9.10 3.33
C VAL A 133 -2.85 -10.32 4.02
N LEU A 134 -4.15 -10.52 3.86
CA LEU A 134 -4.89 -11.57 4.55
C LEU A 134 -4.85 -12.94 3.84
N GLY A 135 -4.83 -12.98 2.52
CA GLY A 135 -5.19 -14.16 1.71
C GLY A 135 -4.28 -15.37 1.84
N TYR A 136 -4.82 -16.55 1.52
CA TYR A 136 -4.15 -17.85 1.72
C TYR A 136 -2.86 -18.02 0.90
N SER A 137 -2.85 -17.62 -0.37
CA SER A 137 -1.70 -17.84 -1.26
C SER A 137 -0.60 -16.79 -1.15
N GLU A 138 -0.98 -15.52 -0.98
CA GLU A 138 -0.04 -14.39 -1.06
C GLU A 138 0.11 -13.60 0.25
N GLY A 139 -0.76 -13.84 1.24
CA GLY A 139 -0.81 -13.05 2.47
C GLY A 139 -0.12 -13.69 3.66
N ILE A 140 0.41 -12.85 4.54
CA ILE A 140 1.08 -13.27 5.78
C ILE A 140 0.14 -13.97 6.77
N TYR A 141 -1.16 -13.67 6.74
CA TYR A 141 -2.14 -14.27 7.64
C TYR A 141 -2.74 -15.60 7.14
N ARG A 142 -2.52 -15.94 5.87
CA ARG A 142 -2.98 -17.18 5.22
C ARG A 142 -4.46 -17.51 5.50
N VAL A 143 -5.35 -16.54 5.37
CA VAL A 143 -6.80 -16.66 5.60
C VAL A 143 -7.50 -17.14 4.32
N ASN A 144 -8.46 -18.06 4.46
CA ASN A 144 -9.31 -18.48 3.34
C ASN A 144 -10.40 -17.43 3.09
N ILE A 145 -10.28 -16.70 1.98
CA ILE A 145 -11.16 -15.58 1.65
C ILE A 145 -12.16 -16.00 0.57
N VAL A 146 -13.43 -15.66 0.77
CA VAL A 146 -14.51 -15.86 -0.20
C VAL A 146 -15.20 -14.52 -0.48
N ASN A 147 -15.03 -14.02 -1.69
CA ASN A 147 -15.71 -12.83 -2.18
C ASN A 147 -17.17 -13.16 -2.53
N THR A 148 -18.11 -12.37 -2.00
CA THR A 148 -19.56 -12.54 -2.21
C THR A 148 -20.27 -11.19 -2.16
N TYR A 149 -21.61 -11.21 -2.23
CA TYR A 149 -22.46 -10.04 -2.21
C TYR A 149 -23.49 -10.12 -1.08
N THR A 150 -24.02 -8.96 -0.67
CA THR A 150 -25.11 -8.86 0.32
C THR A 150 -26.43 -9.41 -0.22
N THR A 151 -26.56 -9.55 -1.54
CA THR A 151 -27.74 -10.06 -2.23
C THR A 151 -27.37 -11.19 -3.19
N ASN A 152 -28.33 -12.07 -3.47
CA ASN A 152 -28.10 -13.20 -4.34
C ASN A 152 -27.88 -12.75 -5.79
N VAL A 153 -26.69 -12.96 -6.32
CA VAL A 153 -26.32 -12.68 -7.72
C VAL A 153 -26.00 -13.95 -8.52
N SER A 154 -25.78 -15.09 -7.86
CA SER A 154 -25.39 -16.36 -8.47
C SER A 154 -25.74 -17.53 -7.56
N SER A 155 -26.07 -18.68 -8.16
CA SER A 155 -26.31 -19.93 -7.41
C SER A 155 -25.04 -20.57 -6.85
N LEU A 156 -23.85 -20.15 -7.31
CA LEU A 156 -22.57 -20.76 -6.92
C LEU A 156 -22.02 -20.23 -5.60
N VAL A 157 -22.29 -18.96 -5.27
CA VAL A 157 -21.80 -18.31 -4.04
C VAL A 157 -22.99 -17.68 -3.33
N PRO A 158 -23.40 -18.21 -2.16
CA PRO A 158 -24.54 -17.66 -1.43
C PRO A 158 -24.22 -16.26 -0.92
N PRO A 159 -25.22 -15.37 -0.83
CA PRO A 159 -25.02 -14.05 -0.26
C PRO A 159 -24.60 -14.16 1.21
N ARG A 160 -23.80 -13.19 1.67
CA ARG A 160 -23.42 -13.07 3.08
C ARG A 160 -23.60 -11.65 3.58
N THR A 161 -24.12 -11.52 4.79
CA THR A 161 -24.28 -10.25 5.50
C THR A 161 -23.54 -10.30 6.84
N CYS A 162 -23.55 -9.19 7.57
CA CYS A 162 -22.99 -9.15 8.92
C CYS A 162 -23.71 -10.08 9.92
N ASP A 163 -24.93 -10.52 9.63
CA ASP A 163 -25.67 -11.46 10.48
C ASP A 163 -25.15 -12.89 10.35
N ASP A 164 -24.34 -13.19 9.32
CA ASP A 164 -23.72 -14.50 9.10
C ASP A 164 -22.40 -14.69 9.88
N VAL A 165 -22.02 -13.74 10.75
CA VAL A 165 -20.82 -13.88 11.57
C VAL A 165 -21.04 -14.91 12.67
N ASP A 166 -20.14 -15.91 12.74
CA ASP A 166 -20.16 -16.95 13.76
C ASP A 166 -18.72 -17.40 14.15
N GLU A 167 -18.61 -18.51 14.90
CA GLU A 167 -17.33 -19.07 15.38
C GLU A 167 -16.41 -19.58 14.26
N ASN A 168 -16.93 -19.82 13.05
CA ASN A 168 -16.17 -20.32 11.89
C ASN A 168 -16.11 -19.29 10.75
N ASN A 169 -17.05 -18.34 10.72
CA ASN A 169 -17.24 -17.38 9.65
C ASN A 169 -17.00 -15.95 10.16
N ALA A 170 -16.04 -15.25 9.56
CA ALA A 170 -15.86 -13.82 9.73
C ALA A 170 -16.37 -13.08 8.49
N VAL A 171 -16.80 -11.83 8.66
CA VAL A 171 -17.33 -11.01 7.57
C VAL A 171 -16.64 -9.65 7.58
N ILE A 172 -16.10 -9.25 6.43
CA ILE A 172 -15.75 -7.87 6.12
C ILE A 172 -16.79 -7.36 5.11
N TYR A 173 -17.48 -6.29 5.45
CA TYR A 173 -18.45 -5.63 4.57
C TYR A 173 -17.89 -4.31 4.05
N LEU A 174 -17.67 -4.22 2.73
CA LEU A 174 -17.33 -2.97 2.06
C LEU A 174 -18.60 -2.26 1.62
N LYS A 175 -18.75 -1.01 2.04
CA LYS A 175 -19.92 -0.18 1.66
C LYS A 175 -19.53 1.26 1.38
N LEU A 176 -20.38 1.94 0.61
CA LEU A 176 -20.30 3.39 0.48
C LEU A 176 -21.08 4.05 1.61
N GLY A 177 -20.59 5.19 2.07
CA GLY A 177 -21.26 6.00 3.08
C GLY A 177 -20.90 7.47 2.99
N ASP A 178 -21.20 8.19 4.05
CA ASP A 178 -20.92 9.62 4.25
C ASP A 178 -19.51 9.89 4.81
N GLU A 179 -18.92 8.90 5.47
CA GLU A 179 -17.60 8.99 6.11
C GLU A 179 -16.62 7.93 5.60
N ASN A 180 -15.33 8.22 5.77
CA ASN A 180 -14.21 7.30 5.54
C ASN A 180 -13.77 6.68 6.87
N LYS A 181 -14.09 5.39 7.09
CA LYS A 181 -13.80 4.73 8.36
C LYS A 181 -13.77 3.20 8.29
N VAL A 182 -12.95 2.60 9.14
CA VAL A 182 -12.99 1.16 9.47
C VAL A 182 -13.54 1.02 10.88
N TYR A 183 -14.60 0.24 11.06
CA TYR A 183 -15.25 0.03 12.35
C TYR A 183 -15.96 -1.32 12.38
N SER A 184 -16.52 -1.72 13.53
CA SER A 184 -17.28 -2.95 13.68
C SER A 184 -18.75 -2.70 13.99
N GLU A 185 -19.61 -3.55 13.42
CA GLU A 185 -21.01 -3.70 13.83
C GLU A 185 -21.16 -5.12 14.40
N GLY A 186 -21.09 -5.23 15.74
CA GLY A 186 -20.96 -6.53 16.41
C GLY A 186 -19.58 -7.15 16.17
N ASP A 187 -19.53 -8.30 15.50
CA ASP A 187 -18.29 -8.98 15.09
C ASP A 187 -18.04 -8.92 13.56
N CYS A 188 -18.86 -8.14 12.85
CA CYS A 188 -18.66 -7.82 11.44
C CYS A 188 -17.75 -6.60 11.31
N VAL A 189 -16.71 -6.69 10.48
CA VAL A 189 -15.84 -5.54 10.18
C VAL A 189 -16.44 -4.78 9.00
N ILE A 190 -16.61 -3.47 9.15
CA ILE A 190 -17.14 -2.57 8.15
C ILE A 190 -16.02 -1.68 7.62
N ILE A 191 -15.83 -1.69 6.30
CA ILE A 191 -14.96 -0.78 5.59
C ILE A 191 -15.85 0.18 4.81
N GLN A 192 -16.00 1.40 5.34
CA GLN A 192 -16.87 2.42 4.76
C GLN A 192 -16.05 3.51 4.07
N GLY A 193 -16.38 3.80 2.81
CA GLY A 193 -15.76 4.88 2.04
C GLY A 193 -16.75 5.94 1.57
N TYR A 194 -16.36 7.21 1.66
CA TYR A 194 -17.00 8.33 0.97
C TYR A 194 -16.58 8.32 -0.51
N GLY A 195 -17.40 7.66 -1.33
CA GLY A 195 -17.13 7.46 -2.75
C GLY A 195 -15.98 6.46 -3.02
N ALA A 196 -15.62 6.35 -4.30
CA ALA A 196 -14.69 5.33 -4.77
C ALA A 196 -13.27 5.49 -4.21
N ASP A 197 -12.76 6.72 -4.17
CA ASP A 197 -11.40 6.99 -3.70
C ASP A 197 -11.28 6.90 -2.17
N GLY A 198 -12.34 7.30 -1.45
CA GLY A 198 -12.45 7.09 -0.01
C GLY A 198 -12.41 5.60 0.35
N LEU A 199 -13.15 4.78 -0.38
CA LEU A 199 -13.18 3.32 -0.16
C LEU A 199 -11.79 2.67 -0.34
N VAL A 200 -11.05 3.07 -1.37
CA VAL A 200 -9.66 2.60 -1.58
C VAL A 200 -8.77 3.05 -0.41
N LYS A 201 -8.79 4.33 -0.06
CA LYS A 201 -7.96 4.88 1.03
C LYS A 201 -8.20 4.19 2.38
N VAL A 202 -9.47 3.97 2.74
CA VAL A 202 -9.84 3.30 3.99
C VAL A 202 -9.43 1.83 3.98
N SER A 203 -9.53 1.16 2.83
CA SER A 203 -9.09 -0.23 2.69
C SER A 203 -7.56 -0.37 2.77
N GLU A 204 -6.82 0.57 2.19
CA GLU A 204 -5.36 0.63 2.34
C GLU A 204 -4.96 0.94 3.78
N LYS A 205 -5.66 1.87 4.47
CA LYS A 205 -5.46 2.14 5.91
C LYS A 205 -5.64 0.87 6.74
N PHE A 206 -6.68 0.09 6.44
CA PHE A 206 -6.90 -1.20 7.07
C PHE A 206 -5.74 -2.17 6.80
N ALA A 207 -5.27 -2.27 5.57
CA ALA A 207 -4.12 -3.10 5.21
C ALA A 207 -2.82 -2.68 5.94
N TYR A 208 -2.52 -1.39 6.00
CA TYR A 208 -1.38 -0.86 6.78
C TYR A 208 -1.50 -1.24 8.26
N HIS A 209 -2.69 -1.11 8.85
CA HIS A 209 -2.94 -1.50 10.23
C HIS A 209 -2.73 -3.01 10.45
N LEU A 210 -3.17 -3.86 9.51
CA LEU A 210 -2.91 -5.30 9.55
C LEU A 210 -1.40 -5.63 9.50
N LEU A 211 -0.61 -4.86 8.77
CA LEU A 211 0.85 -5.00 8.74
C LEU A 211 1.53 -4.41 9.99
N GLY A 212 0.81 -3.60 10.77
CA GLY A 212 1.32 -2.90 11.93
C GLY A 212 2.05 -1.60 11.60
N VAL A 213 1.82 -1.03 10.41
CA VAL A 213 2.35 0.27 9.97
C VAL A 213 1.34 1.36 10.36
N PHE A 214 1.80 2.36 11.11
CA PHE A 214 0.97 3.47 11.58
C PHE A 214 1.67 4.82 11.46
#